data_AF-A0A838GC58-F1
#
_entry.id   AF-A0A838GC58-F1
#
_cell.length_a   1.000
_cell.length_b   1.000
_cell.length_c   1.000
_cell.angle_alpha   90.00
_cell.angle_beta   90.00
_cell.angle_gamma   90.00
#
_symmetry.space_group_name_H-M   'P 1'
#
loop_
_entity.id
_entity.type
_entity.pdbx_description
1 polymer ?
#
loop_
_entity_poly.entity_id
_entity_poly.type
_entity_poly.pdbx_seq_one_letter_code
_entity_poly.pdbx_strand_id
1 'polypeptide(L)'
;MSEHIQPTSPLDPFLVQFLVQVQAGKAGYQPGPEASAVASRLDIPRAFVDALFTSARTRGLLKPLYGRGTKIRWTVSPSGEDFIHRHGV
;
A
#
# COMPACT_ATOMS: atom_id res chain seq x y z
N MET A 1 3.90 7.11 -28.47
CA MET A 1 3.86 6.47 -27.14
C MET A 1 2.43 6.52 -26.68
N SER A 2 1.73 5.38 -26.63
CA SER A 2 0.33 5.34 -26.24
C SER A 2 0.24 5.48 -24.72
N GLU A 3 -0.28 6.60 -24.23
CA GLU A 3 -0.69 6.73 -22.83
C GLU A 3 -1.86 5.78 -22.58
N HIS A 4 -1.58 4.62 -21.98
CA HIS A 4 -2.62 3.79 -21.39
C HIS A 4 -3.13 4.52 -20.14
N ILE A 5 -4.17 5.32 -20.29
CA ILE A 5 -4.96 5.82 -19.16
C ILE A 5 -5.62 4.59 -18.54
N GLN A 6 -5.01 4.02 -17.50
CA GLN A 6 -5.65 2.93 -16.77
C GLN A 6 -6.92 3.47 -16.13
N PRO A 7 -8.08 2.82 -16.32
CA PRO A 7 -9.32 3.25 -15.69
C PRO A 7 -9.14 3.22 -14.18
N THR A 8 -9.48 4.32 -13.52
CA THR A 8 -9.42 4.47 -12.07
C THR A 8 -10.27 3.37 -11.44
N SER A 9 -9.63 2.46 -10.70
CA SER A 9 -10.34 1.37 -10.05
C SER A 9 -11.06 1.91 -8.81
N PRO A 10 -12.24 1.39 -8.45
CA PRO A 10 -12.97 1.84 -7.25
C PRO A 10 -12.18 1.56 -5.95
N LEU A 11 -11.14 0.73 -6.01
CA LEU A 11 -10.24 0.47 -4.89
C LEU A 11 -9.16 1.55 -4.72
N ASP A 12 -8.96 2.42 -5.71
CA ASP A 12 -7.83 3.36 -5.73
C ASP A 12 -7.83 4.35 -4.56
N PRO A 13 -8.96 4.93 -4.11
CA PRO A 13 -8.98 5.77 -2.91
C PRO A 13 -8.51 5.03 -1.66
N PHE A 14 -8.92 3.77 -1.50
CA PHE A 14 -8.50 2.93 -0.37
C PHE A 14 -7.03 2.52 -0.47
N LEU A 15 -6.54 2.28 -1.70
CA LEU A 15 -5.13 2.02 -1.95
C LEU A 15 -4.27 3.23 -1.59
N VAL A 16 -4.69 4.45 -1.95
CA VAL A 16 -3.98 5.67 -1.56
C VAL A 16 -3.90 5.77 -0.05
N GLN A 17 -5.03 5.65 0.65
CA GLN A 17 -5.05 5.72 2.12
C GLN A 17 -4.19 4.65 2.77
N PHE A 18 -4.24 3.42 2.26
CA PHE A 18 -3.37 2.33 2.71
C PHE A 18 -1.88 2.65 2.49
N LEU A 19 -1.49 3.10 1.30
CA LEU A 19 -0.09 3.44 0.99
C LEU A 19 0.42 4.61 1.85
N VAL A 20 -0.42 5.61 2.13
CA VAL A 20 -0.07 6.70 3.07
C VAL A 20 0.20 6.15 4.48
N GLN A 21 -0.61 5.21 4.97
CA GLN A 21 -0.35 4.55 6.25
C GLN A 21 0.98 3.75 6.25
N VAL A 22 1.28 3.06 5.15
CA VAL A 22 2.56 2.35 4.98
C VAL A 22 3.74 3.34 4.96
N GLN A 23 3.61 4.45 4.24
CA GLN A 23 4.67 5.47 4.10
C GLN A 23 4.96 6.18 5.43
N ALA A 24 3.94 6.43 6.24
CA ALA A 24 4.10 7.03 7.57
C ALA A 24 4.89 6.12 8.54
N GLY A 25 4.88 4.80 8.31
CA GLY A 25 5.62 3.83 9.11
C GLY A 25 7.11 3.81 8.78
N LYS A 26 7.95 4.45 9.61
CA LYS A 26 9.42 4.48 9.42
C LYS A 26 10.09 3.10 9.33
N ALA A 27 9.50 2.08 9.95
CA ALA A 27 10.03 0.71 9.92
C ALA A 27 9.54 -0.10 8.71
N GLY A 28 8.63 0.44 7.89
CA GLY A 28 7.89 -0.31 6.88
C GLY A 28 6.76 -1.17 7.48
N TYR A 29 5.84 -1.56 6.61
CA TYR A 29 4.65 -2.34 6.91
C TYR A 29 4.91 -3.83 6.96
N GLN A 30 4.35 -4.51 7.98
CA GLN A 30 4.37 -5.96 8.07
C GLN A 30 2.96 -6.57 7.93
N PRO A 31 2.67 -7.32 6.84
CA PRO A 31 1.36 -7.92 6.63
C PRO A 31 1.06 -8.94 7.73
N GLY A 32 -0.19 -8.98 8.18
CA GLY A 32 -0.62 -9.77 9.34
C GLY A 32 -0.61 -8.95 10.63
N PRO A 33 0.52 -8.82 11.35
CA PRO A 33 0.56 -8.15 12.66
C PRO A 33 0.08 -6.69 12.63
N GLU A 34 0.43 -5.94 11.58
CA GLU A 34 0.06 -4.52 11.48
C GLU A 34 -1.26 -4.30 10.73
N ALA A 35 -1.84 -5.34 10.12
CA ALA A 35 -3.08 -5.24 9.35
C ALA A 35 -4.26 -4.76 10.22
N SER A 36 -4.37 -5.25 11.46
CA SER A 36 -5.43 -4.81 12.38
C SER A 36 -5.31 -3.34 12.76
N ALA A 37 -4.08 -2.83 12.97
CA ALA A 37 -3.87 -1.42 13.29
C ALA A 37 -4.22 -0.50 12.12
N VAL A 38 -3.85 -0.89 10.90
CA VAL A 38 -4.22 -0.16 9.68
C VAL A 38 -5.73 -0.20 9.46
N ALA A 39 -6.35 -1.36 9.65
CA ALA A 39 -7.80 -1.55 9.56
C ALA A 39 -8.55 -0.59 10.49
N SER A 40 -8.14 -0.49 11.75
CA SER A 40 -8.75 0.44 12.72
C SER A 40 -8.56 1.91 12.35
N ARG A 41 -7.41 2.31 11.80
CA ARG A 41 -7.15 3.71 11.41
C ARG A 41 -7.95 4.14 10.18
N LEU A 42 -8.18 3.21 9.26
CA LEU A 42 -8.91 3.46 8.03
C LEU A 42 -10.42 3.14 8.15
N ASP A 43 -10.87 2.67 9.32
CA ASP A 43 -12.22 2.22 9.59
C ASP A 43 -12.74 1.20 8.55
N ILE A 44 -11.92 0.19 8.26
CA ILE A 44 -12.24 -0.88 7.31
C ILE A 44 -11.97 -2.28 7.90
N PRO A 45 -12.56 -3.34 7.33
CA PRO A 45 -12.28 -4.71 7.78
C PRO A 45 -10.81 -5.12 7.58
N ARG A 46 -10.26 -5.89 8.51
CA ARG A 46 -8.89 -6.45 8.41
C ARG A 46 -8.66 -7.23 7.10
N ALA A 47 -9.62 -8.04 6.67
CA ALA A 47 -9.53 -8.79 5.42
C ALA A 47 -9.43 -7.86 4.19
N PHE A 48 -10.03 -6.67 4.28
CA PHE A 48 -9.91 -5.67 3.22
C PHE A 48 -8.50 -5.08 3.15
N VAL A 49 -7.84 -4.87 4.30
CA VAL A 49 -6.41 -4.49 4.33
C VAL A 49 -5.52 -5.54 3.65
N ASP A 50 -5.78 -6.84 3.88
CA ASP A 50 -5.03 -7.93 3.23
C ASP A 50 -5.23 -7.91 1.70
N ALA A 51 -6.44 -7.57 1.23
CA ALA A 51 -6.72 -7.37 -0.19
C ALA A 51 -6.03 -6.13 -0.77
N LEU A 52 -6.03 -5.00 -0.04
CA LEU A 52 -5.31 -3.78 -0.43
C LEU A 52 -3.80 -4.03 -0.53
N PHE A 53 -3.22 -4.73 0.45
CA PHE A 53 -1.82 -5.13 0.40
C PHE A 53 -1.52 -6.00 -0.83
N THR A 54 -2.34 -7.01 -1.09
CA THR A 54 -2.17 -7.91 -2.25
C THR A 54 -2.25 -7.12 -3.56
N SER A 55 -3.24 -6.23 -3.69
CA SER A 55 -3.40 -5.37 -4.86
C SER A 55 -2.20 -4.42 -5.04
N ALA A 56 -1.80 -3.73 -3.98
CA ALA A 56 -0.65 -2.81 -4.01
C ALA A 56 0.65 -3.52 -4.39
N ARG A 57 0.89 -4.72 -3.87
CA ARG A 57 2.06 -5.55 -4.21
C ARG A 57 2.03 -5.98 -5.68
N THR A 58 0.90 -6.51 -6.16
CA THR A 58 0.77 -6.98 -7.56
C THR A 58 0.91 -5.84 -8.56
N ARG A 59 0.48 -4.63 -8.19
CA ARG A 59 0.66 -3.40 -8.98
C ARG A 59 2.05 -2.78 -8.86
N GLY A 60 2.96 -3.37 -8.08
CA GLY A 60 4.32 -2.85 -7.89
C GLY A 60 4.40 -1.55 -7.07
N LEU A 61 3.34 -1.19 -6.33
CA LEU A 61 3.28 0.03 -5.50
C LEU A 61 4.03 -0.15 -4.17
N LEU A 62 4.36 -1.38 -3.82
CA LEU A 62 5.17 -1.75 -2.66
C LEU A 62 6.45 -2.43 -3.10
N LYS A 63 7.52 -2.21 -2.34
CA LYS A 63 8.80 -2.92 -2.46
C LYS A 63 9.21 -3.52 -1.11
N PRO A 64 9.90 -4.67 -1.11
CA PRO A 64 10.43 -5.24 0.12
C PRO A 64 11.52 -4.32 0.69
N LEU A 65 11.46 -4.12 2.01
CA LEU A 65 12.50 -3.48 2.81
C LEU A 65 13.34 -4.60 3.43
N TYR A 66 14.51 -4.86 2.84
CA TYR A 66 15.44 -5.86 3.36
C TYR A 66 16.18 -5.29 4.57
N GLY A 67 15.99 -5.91 5.74
CA GLY A 67 16.68 -5.57 6.99
C GLY A 67 17.35 -6.79 7.61
N ARG A 68 17.99 -6.62 8.78
CA ARG A 68 18.68 -7.71 9.51
C ARG A 68 17.75 -8.78 10.14
N GLY A 69 16.44 -8.72 9.89
CA GLY A 69 15.45 -9.64 10.47
C GLY A 69 14.98 -10.74 9.51
N THR A 70 14.38 -11.80 10.04
CA THR A 70 13.84 -12.93 9.25
C THR A 70 12.50 -12.62 8.57
N LYS A 71 11.83 -11.51 8.94
CA LYS A 71 10.52 -11.13 8.40
C LYS A 71 10.66 -10.01 7.38
N ILE A 72 10.05 -10.20 6.21
CA ILE A 72 10.01 -9.19 5.15
C ILE A 72 9.04 -8.08 5.56
N ARG A 73 9.55 -6.85 5.61
CA ARG A 73 8.74 -5.64 5.70
C ARG A 73 8.60 -5.01 4.32
N TRP A 74 7.59 -4.17 4.15
CA TRP A 74 7.25 -3.53 2.88
C TRP A 74 7.25 -2.02 3.05
N THR A 75 7.75 -1.32 2.06
CA THR A 75 7.67 0.13 1.98
C THR A 75 7.10 0.54 0.62
N VAL A 76 6.68 1.79 0.49
CA VAL A 76 6.17 2.33 -0.77
C VAL A 76 7.32 2.36 -1.79
N SER A 77 7.04 1.90 -3.02
CA SER A 77 7.98 1.99 -4.14
C SER A 77 7.90 3.38 -4.80
N PRO A 78 8.84 3.79 -5.66
CA PRO A 78 8.71 5.03 -6.43
C PRO A 78 7.38 5.10 -7.21
N SER A 79 6.97 4.00 -7.83
CA SER A 79 5.67 3.93 -8.53
C SER A 79 4.47 4.05 -7.58
N GLY A 80 4.61 3.62 -6.33
CA GLY A 80 3.62 3.84 -5.27
C GLY A 80 3.55 5.30 -4.82
N GLU A 81 4.69 5.99 -4.75
CA GLU A 81 4.74 7.43 -4.47
C GLU A 81 4.07 8.23 -5.58
N ASP A 82 4.38 7.92 -6.84
CA ASP A 82 3.73 8.52 -8.02
C ASP A 82 2.23 8.23 -8.05
N PHE A 83 1.80 7.06 -7.59
CA PHE A 83 0.39 6.70 -7.48
C PHE A 83 -0.31 7.54 -6.41
N ILE A 84 0.28 7.68 -5.21
CA ILE A 84 -0.25 8.57 -4.17
C ILE A 84 -0.38 10.00 -4.70
N HIS A 85 0.65 10.52 -5.39
CA HIS A 85 0.64 11.89 -5.90
C HIS A 85 -0.48 12.14 -6.93
N ARG A 86 -0.76 11.16 -7.80
CA ARG A 86 -1.80 11.28 -8.84
C ARG A 86 -3.22 11.12 -8.32
N HIS A 87 -3.42 10.37 -7.24
CA HIS A 87 -4.75 9.97 -6.76
C HIS A 87 -5.12 10.53 -5.38
N GLY A 88 -4.17 11.12 -4.63
CA GLY A 88 -4.35 11.62 -3.27
C GLY A 88 -4.74 13.09 -3.16
N VAL A 89 -5.69 13.53 -3.99
CA VAL A 89 -6.29 14.88 -3.92
C VAL A 89 -7.19 15.01 -2.70
#